data_AF-L7WD87-F1
#
_entry.id   AF-L7WD87-F1
#
_cell.length_a   1.000
_cell.length_b   1.000
_cell.length_c   1.000
_cell.angle_alpha   90.00
_cell.angle_beta   90.00
_cell.angle_gamma   90.00
#
_symmetry.space_group_name_H-M   'P 1'
#
loop_
_entity.id
_entity.type
_entity.pdbx_description
1 polymer ?
#
loop_
_entity_poly.entity_id
_entity_poly.type
_entity_poly.pdbx_seq_one_letter_code
_entity_poly.pdbx_strand_id
1 'polypeptide(L)'
;MKKVSLLFVILILFAACKEATTDKVLKEETSEKTEINENATNNAFTQSMEEAHQKEAFLKNDAVQYDFQVSFGGNVLLDAKITQKTDGSMVRIDNQDGTVILADQDEVFSSPEIADNSMTRFHAYTWSYFFALPYKLNDPGTQWSDEKNLTFGEQQYPTSKLTFENGVGDTSDDWYVVYKNPSSNVLEGVAYIVSYGKGVEKAEEEPHFAKYNDYDMMEGIPVSTNWTFHNWNKEEGFTDQIGKASIKNVNFLDDASIMFEQNEEMVAVPMPTE
;
A
#
# COMPACT_ATOMS: atom_id res chain seq x y z
N MET A 1 20.19 -94.41 -6.55
CA MET A 1 19.54 -93.62 -5.48
C MET A 1 19.93 -92.16 -5.68
N LYS A 2 19.00 -91.31 -6.11
CA LYS A 2 19.23 -89.87 -6.35
C LYS A 2 19.00 -89.10 -5.06
N LYS A 3 20.00 -88.34 -4.57
CA LYS A 3 19.97 -87.01 -3.90
C LYS A 3 21.44 -86.59 -3.75
N VAL A 4 22.06 -85.83 -4.65
CA VAL A 4 22.08 -84.36 -4.77
C VAL A 4 21.79 -83.63 -3.46
N SER A 5 22.82 -83.01 -2.88
CA SER A 5 22.72 -81.62 -2.42
C SER A 5 24.10 -80.96 -2.50
N LEU A 6 24.10 -79.81 -3.16
CA LEU A 6 25.22 -79.02 -3.65
C LEU A 6 25.64 -78.05 -2.54
N LEU A 7 26.92 -78.07 -2.15
CA LEU A 7 27.46 -77.16 -1.13
C LEU A 7 27.79 -75.81 -1.77
N PHE A 8 27.19 -74.76 -1.23
CA PHE A 8 27.25 -73.38 -1.69
C PHE A 8 28.59 -72.73 -1.28
N VAL A 9 29.23 -72.07 -2.25
CA VAL A 9 30.42 -71.22 -2.07
C VAL A 9 29.99 -69.90 -1.44
N ILE A 10 30.62 -69.50 -0.34
CA ILE A 10 30.55 -68.12 0.17
C ILE A 10 31.99 -67.62 0.34
N LEU A 11 32.32 -66.63 -0.48
CA LEU A 11 33.58 -65.90 -0.53
C LEU A 11 33.57 -64.84 0.58
N ILE A 12 34.55 -64.90 1.47
CA ILE A 12 34.79 -63.92 2.53
C ILE A 12 35.60 -62.77 1.93
N LEU A 13 35.02 -61.57 1.87
CA LEU A 13 35.71 -60.33 1.54
C LEU A 13 35.91 -59.51 2.82
N PHE A 14 37.15 -59.04 2.98
CA PHE A 14 37.65 -58.32 4.14
C PHE A 14 36.94 -56.98 4.34
N ALA A 15 36.60 -56.73 5.61
CA ALA A 15 36.04 -55.50 6.13
C ALA A 15 37.06 -54.36 6.15
N ALA A 16 36.64 -53.17 5.71
CA ALA A 16 37.23 -51.90 6.09
C ALA A 16 36.12 -51.05 6.71
N CYS A 17 36.17 -50.89 8.03
CA CYS A 17 35.32 -49.96 8.78
C CYS A 17 35.92 -48.55 8.75
N LYS A 18 35.09 -47.56 8.43
CA LYS A 18 35.09 -46.27 9.13
C LYS A 18 33.67 -45.70 9.12
N GLU A 19 32.99 -45.85 10.27
CA GLU A 19 31.78 -45.12 10.67
C GLU A 19 32.04 -43.61 10.70
N ALA A 20 31.08 -42.69 10.76
CA ALA A 20 29.64 -42.60 10.43
C ALA A 20 29.24 -41.20 10.96
N THR A 21 28.42 -40.42 10.24
CA THR A 21 27.28 -39.71 10.86
C THR A 21 26.39 -39.02 9.81
N THR A 22 25.15 -39.50 9.81
CA THR A 22 23.85 -38.89 9.48
C THR A 22 23.79 -37.38 9.27
N ASP A 23 23.13 -36.95 8.18
CA ASP A 23 22.41 -35.67 8.17
C ASP A 23 21.06 -35.76 7.44
N LYS A 24 20.11 -35.00 8.01
CA LYS A 24 18.67 -35.02 7.80
C LYS A 24 18.26 -34.48 6.43
N VAL A 25 17.27 -35.12 5.83
CA VAL A 25 16.50 -34.61 4.68
C VAL A 25 15.61 -33.45 5.15
N LEU A 26 15.92 -32.24 4.68
CA LEU A 26 15.00 -31.09 4.69
C LEU A 26 14.25 -31.09 3.35
N LYS A 27 12.91 -31.01 3.44
CA LYS A 27 12.03 -30.70 2.31
C LYS A 27 12.29 -29.26 1.87
N GLU A 28 12.62 -29.06 0.60
CA GLU A 28 12.55 -27.76 -0.03
C GLU A 28 11.09 -27.38 -0.27
N GLU A 29 10.67 -26.28 0.34
CA GLU A 29 9.45 -25.56 -0.02
C GLU A 29 9.68 -24.84 -1.36
N THR A 30 8.73 -25.02 -2.25
CA THR A 30 8.72 -24.43 -3.58
C THR A 30 8.41 -22.94 -3.44
N SER A 31 9.43 -22.10 -3.55
CA SER A 31 9.30 -20.65 -3.73
C SER A 31 8.64 -20.39 -5.09
N GLU A 32 7.41 -19.87 -5.05
CA GLU A 32 6.73 -19.30 -6.21
C GLU A 32 7.56 -18.09 -6.66
N LYS A 33 8.28 -18.23 -7.77
CA LYS A 33 8.90 -17.10 -8.46
C LYS A 33 7.79 -16.24 -9.04
N THR A 34 7.61 -15.05 -8.48
CA THR A 34 6.90 -13.95 -9.14
C THR A 34 7.63 -13.63 -10.45
N GLU A 35 7.01 -13.92 -11.58
CA GLU A 35 7.50 -13.44 -12.88
C GLU A 35 7.29 -11.93 -12.94
N ILE A 36 8.39 -11.18 -12.96
CA ILE A 36 8.41 -9.74 -13.15
C ILE A 36 8.07 -9.49 -14.61
N ASN A 37 6.91 -8.90 -14.87
CA ASN A 37 6.49 -8.50 -16.21
C ASN A 37 6.94 -7.05 -16.43
N GLU A 38 8.05 -6.85 -17.14
CA GLU A 38 8.63 -5.54 -17.53
C GLU A 38 7.77 -4.76 -18.56
N ASN A 39 6.45 -4.68 -18.38
CA ASN A 39 5.57 -3.88 -19.23
C ASN A 39 4.66 -2.98 -18.39
N ALA A 40 5.26 -1.99 -17.71
CA ALA A 40 4.57 -0.93 -16.98
C ALA A 40 3.68 -0.02 -17.85
N THR A 41 3.59 -0.24 -19.16
CA THR A 41 2.78 0.58 -20.08
C THR A 41 1.48 -0.06 -20.57
N ASN A 42 1.18 -1.33 -20.24
CA ASN A 42 0.00 -2.03 -20.81
C ASN A 42 -0.79 -2.87 -19.78
N ASN A 43 -0.85 -2.45 -18.51
CA ASN A 43 -1.76 -3.10 -17.57
C ASN A 43 -3.20 -2.58 -17.76
N ALA A 44 -4.03 -3.35 -18.45
CA ALA A 44 -5.43 -2.99 -18.70
C ALA A 44 -6.23 -2.78 -17.40
N PHE A 45 -5.84 -3.45 -16.30
CA PHE A 45 -6.47 -3.27 -14.99
C PHE A 45 -6.32 -1.81 -14.54
N THR A 46 -5.08 -1.31 -14.49
CA THR A 46 -4.78 0.05 -14.00
C THR A 46 -5.25 1.12 -14.97
N GLN A 47 -5.07 0.92 -16.29
CA GLN A 47 -5.53 1.88 -17.31
C GLN A 47 -7.03 2.15 -17.19
N SER A 48 -7.85 1.09 -17.08
CA SER A 48 -9.30 1.25 -16.93
C SER A 48 -9.70 2.02 -15.66
N MET A 49 -8.91 1.91 -14.59
CA MET A 49 -9.15 2.67 -13.36
C MET A 49 -8.73 4.12 -13.51
N GLU A 50 -7.54 4.40 -14.07
CA GLU A 50 -7.07 5.77 -14.28
C GLU A 50 -8.00 6.56 -15.21
N GLU A 51 -8.53 5.92 -16.26
CA GLU A 51 -9.55 6.47 -17.14
C GLU A 51 -10.86 6.76 -16.38
N ALA A 52 -11.34 5.79 -15.59
CA ALA A 52 -12.56 5.95 -14.80
C ALA A 52 -12.46 7.10 -13.79
N HIS A 53 -11.27 7.32 -13.22
CA HIS A 53 -11.02 8.44 -12.31
C HIS A 53 -10.68 9.75 -13.01
N GLN A 54 -10.65 9.79 -14.34
CA GLN A 54 -10.31 11.02 -15.08
C GLN A 54 -8.91 11.54 -14.73
N LYS A 55 -7.90 10.65 -14.64
CA LYS A 55 -6.51 11.00 -14.29
C LYS A 55 -5.95 12.18 -15.09
N GLU A 56 -6.20 12.24 -16.40
CA GLU A 56 -5.76 13.38 -17.22
C GLU A 56 -6.41 14.71 -16.83
N ALA A 57 -7.67 14.70 -16.38
CA ALA A 57 -8.33 15.91 -15.89
C ALA A 57 -7.79 16.30 -14.51
N PHE A 58 -7.55 15.31 -13.64
CA PHE A 58 -6.94 15.53 -12.33
C PHE A 58 -5.57 16.21 -12.46
N LEU A 59 -4.67 15.65 -13.29
CA LEU A 59 -3.31 16.14 -13.50
C LEU A 59 -3.20 17.49 -14.25
N LYS A 60 -4.31 18.04 -14.78
CA LYS A 60 -4.31 19.39 -15.37
C LYS A 60 -4.31 20.50 -14.33
N ASN A 61 -4.75 20.19 -13.11
CA ASN A 61 -4.70 21.12 -11.99
C ASN A 61 -3.32 21.03 -11.33
N ASP A 62 -2.80 22.13 -10.82
CA ASP A 62 -1.54 22.14 -10.08
C ASP A 62 -1.67 21.40 -8.74
N ALA A 63 -2.75 21.66 -8.03
CA ALA A 63 -3.04 21.04 -6.73
C ALA A 63 -4.52 20.80 -6.50
N VAL A 64 -4.82 20.01 -5.47
CA VAL A 64 -6.15 19.85 -4.88
C VAL A 64 -6.09 20.17 -3.40
N GLN A 65 -7.05 20.96 -2.92
CA GLN A 65 -7.22 21.30 -1.52
C GLN A 65 -8.54 20.75 -1.01
N TYR A 66 -8.55 20.23 0.22
CA TYR A 66 -9.75 19.69 0.86
C TYR A 66 -9.62 19.69 2.38
N ASP A 67 -10.76 19.71 3.07
CA ASP A 67 -10.81 19.45 4.50
C ASP A 67 -10.90 17.93 4.73
N PHE A 68 -10.03 17.40 5.58
CA PHE A 68 -9.90 15.97 5.85
C PHE A 68 -10.00 15.70 7.35
N GLN A 69 -10.85 14.75 7.71
CA GLN A 69 -10.92 14.23 9.08
C GLN A 69 -10.90 12.71 9.05
N VAL A 70 -10.07 12.09 9.88
CA VAL A 70 -10.02 10.63 10.07
C VAL A 70 -10.05 10.27 11.54
N SER A 71 -10.74 9.16 11.84
CA SER A 71 -10.90 8.65 13.20
C SER A 71 -10.83 7.12 13.25
N PHE A 72 -10.24 6.60 14.31
CA PHE A 72 -10.15 5.17 14.61
C PHE A 72 -10.57 4.94 16.06
N GLY A 73 -11.38 3.90 16.31
CA GLY A 73 -11.85 3.57 17.67
C GLY A 73 -12.60 4.72 18.39
N GLY A 74 -13.18 5.66 17.64
CA GLY A 74 -13.85 6.85 18.17
C GLY A 74 -12.94 8.06 18.46
N ASN A 75 -11.63 7.92 18.31
CA ASN A 75 -10.68 9.02 18.48
C ASN A 75 -10.36 9.68 17.13
N VAL A 76 -10.42 11.00 17.08
CA VAL A 76 -9.95 11.77 15.92
C VAL A 76 -8.43 11.67 15.87
N LEU A 77 -7.91 11.13 14.77
CA LEU A 77 -6.49 10.94 14.54
C LEU A 77 -5.88 12.14 13.79
N LEU A 78 -6.62 12.68 12.82
CA LEU A 78 -6.27 13.92 12.13
C LEU A 78 -7.56 14.66 11.76
N ASP A 79 -7.54 15.98 11.94
CA ASP A 79 -8.53 16.93 11.44
C ASP A 79 -7.75 18.14 10.93
N ALA A 80 -7.71 18.30 9.62
CA ALA A 80 -6.83 19.27 8.98
C ALA A 80 -7.35 19.67 7.59
N LYS A 81 -6.83 20.78 7.09
CA LYS A 81 -6.92 21.12 5.67
C LYS A 81 -5.68 20.58 4.97
N ILE A 82 -5.87 19.77 3.93
CA ILE A 82 -4.79 19.20 3.12
C ILE A 82 -4.78 19.92 1.78
N THR A 83 -3.59 20.34 1.33
CA THR A 83 -3.33 20.78 -0.04
C THR A 83 -2.22 19.91 -0.60
N GLN A 84 -2.43 19.25 -1.74
CA GLN A 84 -1.43 18.40 -2.37
C GLN A 84 -1.30 18.70 -3.85
N LYS A 85 -0.07 18.68 -4.37
CA LYS A 85 0.13 18.71 -5.82
C LYS A 85 -0.44 17.45 -6.46
N THR A 86 -1.04 17.59 -7.63
CA THR A 86 -1.68 16.46 -8.33
C THR A 86 -0.66 15.45 -8.85
N ASP A 87 0.56 15.89 -9.13
CA ASP A 87 1.72 15.04 -9.42
C ASP A 87 2.28 14.32 -8.17
N GLY A 88 1.76 14.65 -6.98
CA GLY A 88 2.17 14.05 -5.72
C GLY A 88 3.52 14.48 -5.18
N SER A 89 4.17 15.51 -5.77
CA SER A 89 5.50 15.97 -5.36
C SER A 89 5.51 16.75 -4.05
N MET A 90 4.41 17.40 -3.68
CA MET A 90 4.33 18.15 -2.42
C MET A 90 2.97 17.99 -1.74
N VAL A 91 2.99 17.95 -0.41
CA VAL A 91 1.80 17.90 0.44
C VAL A 91 1.96 18.88 1.58
N ARG A 92 0.92 19.68 1.81
CA ARG A 92 0.79 20.56 2.96
C ARG A 92 -0.42 20.15 3.78
N ILE A 93 -0.25 20.08 5.09
CA ILE A 93 -1.30 19.81 6.07
C ILE A 93 -1.33 20.96 7.07
N ASP A 94 -2.41 21.74 7.06
CA ASP A 94 -2.68 22.79 8.03
C ASP A 94 -3.64 22.24 9.11
N ASN A 95 -3.10 21.99 10.31
CA ASN A 95 -3.87 21.46 11.44
C ASN A 95 -4.75 22.54 12.08
N GLN A 96 -5.82 22.12 12.77
CA GLN A 96 -6.74 23.05 13.45
C GLN A 96 -6.08 23.89 14.56
N ASP A 97 -4.98 23.42 15.15
CA ASP A 97 -4.22 24.13 16.18
C ASP A 97 -3.21 25.15 15.61
N GLY A 98 -3.12 25.25 14.29
CA GLY A 98 -2.23 26.16 13.58
C GLY A 98 -0.85 25.57 13.27
N THR A 99 -0.55 24.34 13.70
CA THR A 99 0.67 23.64 13.30
C THR A 99 0.57 23.16 11.85
N VAL A 100 1.72 23.05 11.19
CA VAL A 100 1.80 22.72 9.76
C VAL A 100 2.77 21.56 9.54
N ILE A 101 2.42 20.67 8.61
CA ILE A 101 3.32 19.67 8.03
C ILE A 101 3.48 19.99 6.54
N LEU A 102 4.71 19.97 6.05
CA LEU A 102 5.07 20.15 4.64
C LEU A 102 5.95 18.99 4.20
N ALA A 103 5.46 18.16 3.29
CA ALA A 103 6.28 17.21 2.55
C ALA A 103 6.68 17.83 1.20
N ASP A 104 7.96 17.75 0.88
CA ASP A 104 8.55 18.05 -0.41
C ASP A 104 9.32 16.80 -0.86
N GLN A 105 8.70 16.03 -1.77
CA GLN A 105 9.18 14.73 -2.23
C GLN A 105 9.42 13.75 -1.08
N ASP A 106 10.67 13.51 -0.71
CA ASP A 106 11.10 12.62 0.38
C ASP A 106 11.47 13.39 1.67
N GLU A 107 11.55 14.71 1.62
CA GLU A 107 11.80 15.55 2.78
C GLU A 107 10.49 15.94 3.46
N VAL A 108 10.47 15.90 4.80
CA VAL A 108 9.33 16.37 5.60
C VAL A 108 9.80 17.42 6.57
N PHE A 109 9.07 18.52 6.61
CA PHE A 109 9.23 19.63 7.54
C PHE A 109 7.94 19.83 8.33
N SER A 110 8.04 20.37 9.53
CA SER A 110 6.86 20.72 10.32
C SER A 110 7.13 21.87 11.28
N SER A 111 6.04 22.38 11.88
CA SER A 111 6.13 23.22 13.08
C SER A 111 6.92 22.49 14.19
N PRO A 112 7.84 23.16 14.91
CA PRO A 112 8.70 22.52 15.91
C PRO A 112 7.97 21.71 16.97
N GLU A 113 6.77 22.12 17.35
CA GLU A 113 5.94 21.49 18.39
C GLU A 113 5.52 20.06 18.05
N ILE A 114 5.46 19.72 16.76
CA ILE A 114 5.05 18.40 16.27
C ILE A 114 6.19 17.63 15.60
N ALA A 115 7.39 18.19 15.51
CA ALA A 115 8.51 17.57 14.80
C ALA A 115 8.96 16.23 15.41
N ASP A 116 8.93 16.11 16.74
CA ASP A 116 9.32 14.90 17.46
C ASP A 116 8.18 13.86 17.58
N ASN A 117 6.98 14.15 17.07
CA ASN A 117 5.87 13.21 17.09
C ASN A 117 6.04 12.18 15.95
N SER A 118 6.09 10.89 16.32
CA SER A 118 6.28 9.79 15.36
C SER A 118 5.21 9.71 14.26
N MET A 119 4.03 10.29 14.50
CA MET A 119 2.92 10.32 13.54
C MET A 119 3.02 11.46 12.52
N THR A 120 3.89 12.45 12.73
CA THR A 120 3.99 13.63 11.86
C THR A 120 4.36 13.25 10.43
N ARG A 121 5.45 12.49 10.26
CA ARG A 121 5.87 12.02 8.93
C ARG A 121 4.91 10.98 8.35
N PHE A 122 4.30 10.14 9.19
CA PHE A 122 3.22 9.25 8.75
C PHE A 122 2.05 10.04 8.13
N HIS A 123 1.56 11.08 8.80
CA HIS A 123 0.47 11.91 8.29
C HIS A 123 0.81 12.63 6.99
N ALA A 124 2.07 13.04 6.82
CA ALA A 124 2.54 13.74 5.62
C ALA A 124 2.29 12.96 4.33
N TYR A 125 2.36 11.62 4.39
CA TYR A 125 2.26 10.76 3.21
C TYR A 125 1.00 9.89 3.14
N THR A 126 0.50 9.36 4.26
CA THR A 126 -0.53 8.30 4.20
C THR A 126 -1.86 8.77 3.63
N TRP A 127 -2.41 9.88 4.12
CA TRP A 127 -3.77 10.29 3.76
C TRP A 127 -3.85 10.88 2.35
N SER A 128 -2.83 11.66 1.98
CA SER A 128 -2.65 12.21 0.64
C SER A 128 -2.43 11.10 -0.39
N TYR A 129 -1.66 10.05 -0.03
CA TYR A 129 -1.49 8.86 -0.86
C TYR A 129 -2.81 8.11 -1.07
N PHE A 130 -3.59 7.84 -0.03
CA PHE A 130 -4.89 7.19 -0.21
C PHE A 130 -5.84 8.03 -1.09
N PHE A 131 -5.84 9.36 -0.93
CA PHE A 131 -6.63 10.22 -1.81
C PHE A 131 -6.17 10.10 -3.27
N ALA A 132 -4.85 10.10 -3.48
CA ALA A 132 -4.24 10.10 -4.81
C ALA A 132 -4.10 8.72 -5.45
N LEU A 133 -4.33 7.62 -4.70
CA LEU A 133 -4.10 6.24 -5.12
C LEU A 133 -4.60 5.92 -6.54
N PRO A 134 -5.86 6.23 -6.93
CA PRO A 134 -6.34 5.90 -8.27
C PRO A 134 -5.61 6.62 -9.41
N TYR A 135 -4.87 7.70 -9.10
CA TYR A 135 -4.08 8.49 -10.05
C TYR A 135 -2.61 8.07 -10.09
N LYS A 136 -2.15 7.27 -9.11
CA LYS A 136 -0.74 6.86 -8.95
C LYS A 136 -0.50 5.40 -9.31
N LEU A 137 -1.48 4.73 -9.92
CA LEU A 137 -1.44 3.28 -10.16
C LEU A 137 -0.31 2.85 -11.10
N ASN A 138 0.12 3.70 -12.02
CA ASN A 138 1.23 3.44 -12.94
C ASN A 138 2.43 4.39 -12.72
N ASP A 139 2.61 4.92 -11.51
CA ASP A 139 3.79 5.74 -11.21
C ASP A 139 5.09 4.91 -11.29
N PRO A 140 6.25 5.54 -11.57
CA PRO A 140 7.53 4.84 -11.61
C PRO A 140 7.80 4.03 -10.34
N GLY A 141 8.27 2.80 -10.52
CA GLY A 141 8.58 1.88 -9.42
C GLY A 141 7.39 1.06 -8.91
N THR A 142 6.18 1.25 -9.45
CA THR A 142 5.03 0.36 -9.17
C THR A 142 5.18 -0.99 -9.87
N GLN A 143 4.81 -2.06 -9.17
CA GLN A 143 4.81 -3.43 -9.67
C GLN A 143 3.45 -4.08 -9.41
N TRP A 144 2.89 -4.72 -10.42
CA TRP A 144 1.56 -5.30 -10.36
C TRP A 144 1.58 -6.81 -10.59
N SER A 145 0.82 -7.54 -9.77
CA SER A 145 0.53 -8.95 -10.03
C SER A 145 -0.50 -9.12 -11.14
N ASP A 146 -0.68 -10.36 -11.59
CA ASP A 146 -1.83 -10.71 -12.41
C ASP A 146 -3.16 -10.38 -11.72
N GLU A 147 -4.15 -10.00 -12.53
CA GLU A 147 -5.52 -9.76 -12.07
C GLU A 147 -6.13 -11.06 -11.51
N LYS A 148 -6.78 -10.95 -10.36
CA LYS A 148 -7.53 -12.01 -9.69
C LYS A 148 -8.91 -11.49 -9.34
N ASN A 149 -9.87 -12.39 -9.11
CA ASN A 149 -11.14 -12.02 -8.50
C ASN A 149 -11.11 -12.38 -7.02
N LEU A 150 -11.30 -11.39 -6.16
CA LEU A 150 -11.48 -11.60 -4.72
C LEU A 150 -12.90 -11.24 -4.31
N THR A 151 -13.36 -11.93 -3.28
CA THR A 151 -14.66 -11.67 -2.68
C THR A 151 -14.59 -10.42 -1.83
N PHE A 152 -15.65 -9.62 -1.91
CA PHE A 152 -15.97 -8.62 -0.90
C PHE A 152 -17.49 -8.69 -0.65
N GLY A 153 -17.86 -9.17 0.54
CA GLY A 153 -19.25 -9.51 0.87
C GLY A 153 -19.74 -10.70 0.05
N GLU A 154 -20.87 -10.56 -0.64
CA GLU A 154 -21.39 -11.58 -1.58
C GLU A 154 -20.95 -11.34 -3.03
N GLN A 155 -20.17 -10.30 -3.30
CA GLN A 155 -19.79 -9.87 -4.64
C GLN A 155 -18.32 -10.17 -4.93
N GLN A 156 -18.02 -10.49 -6.19
CA GLN A 156 -16.67 -10.65 -6.72
C GLN A 156 -16.18 -9.34 -7.33
N TYR A 157 -14.93 -8.99 -7.05
CA TYR A 157 -14.29 -7.79 -7.58
C TYR A 157 -13.01 -8.17 -8.32
N PRO A 158 -12.76 -7.58 -9.50
CA PRO A 158 -11.44 -7.56 -10.10
C PRO A 158 -10.46 -6.91 -9.13
N THR A 159 -9.36 -7.60 -8.87
CA THR A 159 -8.31 -7.18 -7.94
C THR A 159 -6.93 -7.41 -8.52
N SER A 160 -5.98 -6.59 -8.13
CA SER A 160 -4.57 -6.86 -8.37
C SER A 160 -3.72 -6.35 -7.20
N LYS A 161 -2.61 -7.05 -6.94
CA LYS A 161 -1.65 -6.67 -5.89
C LYS A 161 -0.66 -5.66 -6.48
N LEU A 162 -0.52 -4.54 -5.79
CA LEU A 162 0.48 -3.50 -6.01
C LEU A 162 1.58 -3.63 -4.95
N THR A 163 2.82 -3.64 -5.41
CA THR A 163 4.06 -3.57 -4.62
C THR A 163 5.00 -2.54 -5.24
N PHE A 164 6.10 -2.22 -4.57
CA PHE A 164 7.02 -1.19 -5.05
C PHE A 164 8.45 -1.73 -5.22
N GLU A 165 9.21 -1.11 -6.11
CA GLU A 165 10.66 -1.28 -6.16
C GLU A 165 11.32 -0.78 -4.87
N ASN A 166 12.46 -1.38 -4.51
CA ASN A 166 13.20 -0.99 -3.31
C ASN A 166 13.57 0.51 -3.35
N GLY A 167 13.28 1.21 -2.25
CA GLY A 167 13.59 2.64 -2.11
C GLY A 167 12.53 3.57 -2.70
N VAL A 168 11.40 3.05 -3.17
CA VAL A 168 10.23 3.87 -3.52
C VAL A 168 9.43 4.19 -2.25
N GLY A 169 9.47 5.46 -1.85
CA GLY A 169 8.82 5.96 -0.64
C GLY A 169 9.50 5.50 0.66
N ASP A 170 8.94 5.92 1.79
CA ASP A 170 9.47 5.61 3.12
C ASP A 170 9.40 4.11 3.47
N THR A 171 8.45 3.40 2.86
CA THR A 171 8.12 2.01 3.16
C THR A 171 7.86 1.21 1.88
N SER A 172 8.92 0.95 1.10
CA SER A 172 8.81 0.19 -0.15
C SER A 172 8.31 -1.25 0.01
N ASP A 173 8.39 -1.78 1.24
CA ASP A 173 7.90 -3.13 1.59
C ASP A 173 6.37 -3.17 1.82
N ASP A 174 5.70 -2.02 1.86
CA ASP A 174 4.24 -2.00 1.91
C ASP A 174 3.64 -2.58 0.63
N TRP A 175 2.46 -3.18 0.78
CA TRP A 175 1.68 -3.67 -0.34
C TRP A 175 0.23 -3.25 -0.25
N TYR A 176 -0.40 -3.22 -1.42
CA TYR A 176 -1.81 -2.92 -1.59
C TYR A 176 -2.47 -4.03 -2.42
N VAL A 177 -3.70 -4.43 -2.07
CA VAL A 177 -4.57 -5.20 -2.97
C VAL A 177 -5.71 -4.30 -3.37
N VAL A 178 -5.69 -3.84 -4.62
CA VAL A 178 -6.62 -2.84 -5.14
C VAL A 178 -7.87 -3.52 -5.66
N TYR A 179 -9.04 -3.06 -5.24
CA TYR A 179 -10.35 -3.55 -5.65
C TYR A 179 -11.00 -2.56 -6.61
N LYS A 180 -11.26 -3.02 -7.82
CA LYS A 180 -11.89 -2.23 -8.88
C LYS A 180 -13.40 -2.51 -8.90
N ASN A 181 -14.21 -1.46 -8.90
CA ASN A 181 -15.65 -1.62 -9.05
C ASN A 181 -15.98 -2.23 -10.43
N PRO A 182 -16.66 -3.38 -10.52
CA PRO A 182 -16.84 -4.09 -11.79
C PRO A 182 -17.78 -3.38 -12.78
N SER A 183 -18.56 -2.39 -12.32
CA SER A 183 -19.51 -1.67 -13.19
C SER A 183 -18.95 -0.33 -13.67
N SER A 184 -18.21 0.39 -12.82
CA SER A 184 -17.72 1.74 -13.12
C SER A 184 -16.20 1.84 -13.28
N ASN A 185 -15.45 0.79 -12.95
CA ASN A 185 -13.99 0.79 -12.89
C ASN A 185 -13.36 1.77 -11.88
N VAL A 186 -14.16 2.47 -11.07
CA VAL A 186 -13.62 3.31 -9.98
C VAL A 186 -13.05 2.43 -8.85
N LEU A 187 -12.27 3.04 -7.97
CA LEU A 187 -11.66 2.36 -6.84
C LEU A 187 -12.76 2.05 -5.81
N GLU A 188 -13.06 0.78 -5.62
CA GLU A 188 -14.00 0.34 -4.59
C GLU A 188 -13.33 0.38 -3.21
N GLY A 189 -12.07 -0.05 -3.17
CA GLY A 189 -11.27 -0.06 -1.97
C GLY A 189 -9.90 -0.68 -2.15
N VAL A 190 -9.14 -0.68 -1.08
CA VAL A 190 -7.78 -1.20 -1.07
C VAL A 190 -7.52 -1.91 0.25
N ALA A 191 -7.07 -3.17 0.17
CA ALA A 191 -6.46 -3.82 1.31
C ALA A 191 -5.00 -3.39 1.40
N TYR A 192 -4.47 -3.19 2.59
CA TYR A 192 -3.13 -2.64 2.77
C TYR A 192 -2.50 -3.10 4.08
N ILE A 193 -1.18 -3.03 4.10
CA ILE A 193 -0.38 -3.03 5.32
C ILE A 193 0.30 -1.67 5.47
N VAL A 194 0.70 -1.35 6.71
CA VAL A 194 1.51 -0.17 7.03
C VAL A 194 2.70 -0.66 7.84
N SER A 195 3.87 -0.73 7.24
CA SER A 195 5.11 -1.16 7.89
C SER A 195 5.86 -0.02 8.59
N TYR A 196 5.44 1.23 8.36
CA TYR A 196 6.05 2.42 8.96
C TYR A 196 6.19 2.28 10.48
N GLY A 197 7.44 2.32 10.97
CA GLY A 197 7.78 2.23 12.39
C GLY A 197 7.61 0.86 13.06
N LYS A 198 7.24 -0.20 12.32
CA LYS A 198 7.06 -1.56 12.87
C LYS A 198 7.62 -2.72 12.03
N GLY A 199 7.98 -2.46 10.77
CA GLY A 199 8.49 -3.47 9.82
C GLY A 199 7.37 -4.31 9.20
N VAL A 200 7.68 -4.97 8.09
CA VAL A 200 6.71 -5.72 7.26
C VAL A 200 6.10 -6.92 7.98
N GLU A 201 6.90 -7.71 8.72
CA GLU A 201 6.42 -8.92 9.39
C GLU A 201 5.27 -8.62 10.36
N LYS A 202 5.42 -7.57 11.19
CA LYS A 202 4.35 -7.12 12.12
C LYS A 202 3.19 -6.44 11.41
N ALA A 203 3.43 -5.86 10.24
CA ALA A 203 2.37 -5.22 9.47
C ALA A 203 1.44 -6.26 8.82
N GLU A 204 1.99 -7.39 8.39
CA GLU A 204 1.23 -8.50 7.78
C GLU A 204 0.40 -9.32 8.77
N GLU A 205 0.64 -9.20 10.08
CA GLU A 205 -0.22 -9.81 11.11
C GLU A 205 -1.63 -9.19 11.13
N GLU A 206 -1.76 -7.91 10.75
CA GLU A 206 -3.00 -7.14 10.84
C GLU A 206 -3.22 -6.25 9.60
N PRO A 207 -3.47 -6.83 8.41
CA PRO A 207 -3.85 -6.05 7.25
C PRO A 207 -5.22 -5.40 7.43
N HIS A 208 -5.38 -4.23 6.85
CA HIS A 208 -6.60 -3.44 6.92
C HIS A 208 -7.17 -3.18 5.52
N PHE A 209 -8.39 -2.66 5.46
CA PHE A 209 -9.04 -2.28 4.22
C PHE A 209 -9.60 -0.88 4.32
N ALA A 210 -9.30 -0.03 3.34
CA ALA A 210 -9.93 1.27 3.15
C ALA A 210 -10.98 1.14 2.03
N LYS A 211 -12.26 1.30 2.39
CA LYS A 211 -13.37 1.34 1.44
C LYS A 211 -13.67 2.78 1.06
N TYR A 212 -13.84 3.03 -0.23
CA TYR A 212 -14.11 4.36 -0.79
C TYR A 212 -15.61 4.44 -1.08
N ASN A 213 -16.31 5.25 -0.30
CA ASN A 213 -17.75 5.44 -0.40
C ASN A 213 -18.08 6.83 -0.98
N ASP A 214 -19.33 6.99 -1.43
CA ASP A 214 -19.92 8.30 -1.77
C ASP A 214 -19.05 9.13 -2.75
N TYR A 215 -18.91 8.61 -3.97
CA TYR A 215 -18.25 9.32 -5.06
C TYR A 215 -19.12 10.46 -5.58
N ASP A 216 -18.59 11.68 -5.52
CA ASP A 216 -19.16 12.88 -6.11
C ASP A 216 -18.31 13.35 -7.29
N MET A 217 -18.97 13.94 -8.29
CA MET A 217 -18.28 14.54 -9.43
C MET A 217 -17.93 16.00 -9.11
N MET A 218 -16.64 16.28 -8.99
CA MET A 218 -16.10 17.61 -8.72
C MET A 218 -15.35 18.07 -9.96
N GLU A 219 -15.91 19.04 -10.67
CA GLU A 219 -15.33 19.54 -11.94
C GLU A 219 -15.11 18.44 -12.99
N GLY A 220 -15.94 17.39 -12.95
CA GLY A 220 -15.82 16.24 -13.85
C GLY A 220 -14.86 15.15 -13.37
N ILE A 221 -14.22 15.30 -12.21
CA ILE A 221 -13.34 14.30 -11.59
C ILE A 221 -14.12 13.59 -10.46
N PRO A 222 -14.22 12.26 -10.45
CA PRO A 222 -14.86 11.53 -9.35
C PRO A 222 -13.96 11.52 -8.11
N VAL A 223 -14.52 11.96 -6.98
CA VAL A 223 -13.84 11.99 -5.68
C VAL A 223 -14.71 11.30 -4.64
N SER A 224 -14.15 10.31 -3.95
CA SER A 224 -14.81 9.67 -2.81
C SER A 224 -14.78 10.62 -1.61
N THR A 225 -15.94 10.94 -1.05
CA THR A 225 -16.08 11.91 0.05
C THR A 225 -16.13 11.27 1.43
N ASN A 226 -16.25 9.94 1.50
CA ASN A 226 -16.33 9.19 2.75
C ASN A 226 -15.58 7.87 2.64
N TRP A 227 -14.67 7.60 3.57
CA TRP A 227 -14.00 6.30 3.66
C TRP A 227 -14.36 5.58 4.94
N THR A 228 -14.42 4.26 4.87
CA THR A 228 -14.49 3.41 6.06
C THR A 228 -13.28 2.49 6.11
N PHE A 229 -12.72 2.32 7.30
CA PHE A 229 -11.57 1.44 7.53
C PHE A 229 -12.01 0.20 8.26
N HIS A 230 -11.48 -0.94 7.86
CA HIS A 230 -11.89 -2.25 8.35
C HIS A 230 -10.70 -3.19 8.58
N ASN A 231 -10.88 -4.22 9.39
CA ASN A 231 -10.03 -5.40 9.35
C ASN A 231 -10.18 -6.12 8.00
N TRP A 232 -9.14 -6.82 7.54
CA TRP A 232 -9.16 -7.52 6.26
C TRP A 232 -8.54 -8.91 6.32
N ASN A 233 -9.09 -9.84 5.54
CA ASN A 233 -8.42 -11.08 5.16
C ASN A 233 -8.85 -11.50 3.74
N LYS A 234 -8.06 -12.37 3.12
CA LYS A 234 -8.28 -12.77 1.72
C LYS A 234 -9.57 -13.58 1.51
N GLU A 235 -10.08 -14.26 2.53
CA GLU A 235 -11.23 -15.16 2.43
C GLU A 235 -12.56 -14.39 2.50
N GLU A 236 -12.66 -13.48 3.46
CA GLU A 236 -13.88 -12.73 3.79
C GLU A 236 -13.91 -11.34 3.12
N GLY A 237 -12.76 -10.82 2.67
CA GLY A 237 -12.61 -9.43 2.28
C GLY A 237 -12.42 -8.57 3.51
N PHE A 238 -13.22 -7.52 3.69
CA PHE A 238 -13.19 -6.75 4.94
C PHE A 238 -14.26 -7.19 5.93
N THR A 239 -13.99 -6.96 7.22
CA THR A 239 -14.88 -7.36 8.31
C THR A 239 -15.27 -6.14 9.17
N ASP A 240 -14.86 -6.11 10.42
CA ASP A 240 -15.27 -5.09 11.38
C ASP A 240 -14.77 -3.72 10.97
N GLN A 241 -15.65 -2.73 11.02
CA GLN A 241 -15.27 -1.33 10.83
C GLN A 241 -14.49 -0.84 12.05
N ILE A 242 -13.25 -0.39 11.83
CA ILE A 242 -12.32 0.10 12.85
C ILE A 242 -12.12 1.63 12.79
N GLY A 243 -12.50 2.25 11.67
CA GLY A 243 -12.32 3.68 11.46
C GLY A 243 -13.18 4.26 10.34
N LYS A 244 -13.06 5.57 10.16
CA LYS A 244 -13.70 6.34 9.09
C LYS A 244 -12.93 7.60 8.78
N ALA A 245 -13.03 8.07 7.54
CA ALA A 245 -12.59 9.39 7.13
C ALA A 245 -13.69 10.14 6.37
N SER A 246 -13.65 11.46 6.40
CA SER A 246 -14.51 12.34 5.61
C SER A 246 -13.68 13.40 4.91
N ILE A 247 -14.00 13.64 3.64
CA ILE A 247 -13.41 14.67 2.78
C ILE A 247 -14.50 15.68 2.44
N LYS A 248 -14.20 16.98 2.59
CA LYS A 248 -15.13 18.08 2.32
C LYS A 248 -14.43 19.23 1.62
N ASN A 249 -15.22 20.14 1.04
CA ASN A 249 -14.75 21.40 0.47
C ASN A 249 -13.57 21.20 -0.51
N VAL A 250 -13.67 20.18 -1.36
CA VAL A 250 -12.67 19.89 -2.37
C VAL A 250 -12.65 21.02 -3.40
N ASN A 251 -11.45 21.51 -3.68
CA ASN A 251 -11.21 22.60 -4.61
C ASN A 251 -9.92 22.33 -5.39
N PHE A 252 -10.02 22.32 -6.72
CA PHE A 252 -8.85 22.22 -7.58
C PHE A 252 -8.22 23.60 -7.78
N LEU A 253 -6.89 23.64 -7.87
CA LEU A 253 -6.10 24.86 -7.94
C LEU A 253 -5.24 24.84 -9.20
N ASP A 254 -5.31 25.92 -9.99
CA ASP A 254 -4.45 26.12 -11.17
C ASP A 254 -3.02 26.53 -10.81
N ASP A 255 -2.82 27.15 -9.64
CA ASP A 255 -1.52 27.54 -9.08
C ASP A 255 -1.59 27.55 -7.55
N ALA A 256 -0.80 26.69 -6.92
CA ALA A 256 -0.68 26.55 -5.47
C ALA A 256 0.77 26.79 -4.99
N SER A 257 1.64 27.33 -5.83
CA SER A 257 3.09 27.45 -5.56
C SER A 257 3.38 28.10 -4.19
N ILE A 258 2.67 29.20 -3.87
CA ILE A 258 2.83 29.97 -2.63
C ILE A 258 2.44 29.14 -1.39
N MET A 259 1.55 28.15 -1.54
CA MET A 259 1.09 27.33 -0.41
C MET A 259 2.18 26.40 0.11
N PHE A 260 3.11 25.99 -0.77
CA PHE A 260 4.17 25.03 -0.43
C PHE A 260 5.50 25.69 -0.03
N GLU A 261 5.54 27.01 0.10
CA GLU A 261 6.74 27.70 0.59
C GLU A 261 7.03 27.31 2.05
N GLN A 262 8.23 26.79 2.28
CA GLN A 262 8.75 26.58 3.62
C GLN A 262 9.00 27.94 4.30
N ASN A 263 8.67 28.06 5.58
CA ASN A 263 9.05 29.22 6.39
C ASN A 263 10.28 28.91 7.25
N GLU A 264 10.98 29.95 7.72
CA GLU A 264 12.21 29.81 8.52
C GLU A 264 12.02 29.13 9.89
N GLU A 265 10.78 28.96 10.34
CA GLU A 265 10.43 28.34 11.63
C GLU A 265 10.23 26.83 11.53
N MET A 266 10.04 26.30 10.31
CA MET A 266 9.86 24.87 10.08
C MET A 266 11.17 24.09 10.29
N VAL A 267 11.07 22.94 10.93
CA VAL A 267 12.19 22.03 11.19
C VAL A 267 11.99 20.70 10.49
N ALA A 268 13.08 20.03 10.14
CA ALA A 268 13.04 18.73 9.49
C ALA A 268 12.49 17.64 10.43
N VAL A 269 11.65 16.76 9.89
CA VAL A 269 11.08 15.59 10.56
C VAL A 269 11.81 14.34 10.05
N PRO A 270 12.69 13.75 10.87
CA PRO A 270 13.46 12.60 10.45
C PRO A 270 12.59 11.35 10.29
N MET A 271 13.12 10.36 9.57
CA MET A 271 12.57 9.00 9.64
C MET A 271 12.59 8.50 11.09
N PRO A 272 11.57 7.75 11.53
CA PRO A 272 11.56 7.15 12.85
C PRO A 272 12.73 6.18 12.97
N THR A 273 13.40 6.19 14.12
CA THR A 273 14.41 5.18 14.44
C THR A 273 13.72 3.84 14.68
N GLU A 274 14.16 2.79 13.99
CA GLU A 274 13.72 1.39 14.21
C GLU A 274 13.98 0.89 15.65
#